data_AF-A0A7V9G7J7-F1
#
_entry.id   AF-A0A7V9G7J7-F1
#
_cell.length_a   1.000
_cell.length_b   1.000
_cell.length_c   1.000
_cell.angle_alpha   90.00
_cell.angle_beta   90.00
_cell.angle_gamma   90.00
#
_symmetry.space_group_name_H-M   'P 1'
#
loop_
_entity.id
_entity.type
_entity.pdbx_description
1 polymer ?
#
loop_
_entity_poly.entity_id
_entity_poly.type
_entity_poly.pdbx_seq_one_letter_code
_entity_poly.pdbx_strand_id
1 'polypeptide(L)'
;MSHRLVIDRTSGSYAPPRLSPVRILMYPMGTVGAPPGDERGAYLEIGPRLLKSSNRNDRGNHMADNPYQAPDAENIGVGKFQYSHGQMMCATFFASIILAGIMLSRNWSTAGDSARASRSLATCMAIGIIGLIGCMFIPGHLAGFAFTIICMVMVSRYFKNHLSKPYRDSTRRGVAVHSNWRVFGMILLCLLIIFAVAFGIAFSAEMLGMSIPE
;
A
#
# COMPACT_ATOMS: atom_id res chain seq x y z
N MET A 1 -39.90 31.59 14.72
CA MET A 1 -40.09 30.15 15.00
C MET A 1 -38.96 29.39 14.33
N SER A 2 -37.98 28.95 15.12
CA SER A 2 -36.71 28.37 14.68
C SER A 2 -36.62 26.92 15.15
N HIS A 3 -36.72 25.97 14.21
CA HIS A 3 -36.53 24.56 14.50
C HIS A 3 -35.03 24.24 14.57
N ARG A 4 -34.54 23.98 15.78
CA ARG A 4 -33.20 23.43 16.04
C ARG A 4 -33.28 21.91 15.90
N LEU A 5 -32.59 21.38 14.90
CA LEU A 5 -32.48 19.93 14.66
C LEU A 5 -31.43 19.36 15.62
N VAL A 6 -31.89 18.73 16.70
CA VAL A 6 -31.04 18.01 17.65
C VAL A 6 -30.83 16.60 17.10
N ILE A 7 -29.63 16.31 16.62
CA ILE A 7 -29.24 14.96 16.21
C ILE A 7 -28.76 14.22 17.46
N ASP A 8 -29.60 13.30 17.92
CA ASP A 8 -29.31 12.37 19.01
C ASP A 8 -28.35 11.28 18.50
N ARG A 9 -27.12 11.23 19.06
CA ARG A 9 -26.16 10.15 18.82
C ARG A 9 -26.38 9.07 19.87
N THR A 10 -27.38 8.23 19.66
CA THR A 10 -27.52 6.99 20.44
C THR A 10 -26.52 5.96 19.94
N SER A 11 -25.48 5.77 20.77
CA SER A 11 -24.72 4.55 21.02
C SER A 11 -24.97 3.37 20.08
N GLY A 12 -24.22 3.33 18.97
CA GLY A 12 -23.95 2.09 18.25
C GLY A 12 -23.11 1.16 19.12
N SER A 13 -23.77 0.19 19.75
CA SER A 13 -23.14 -0.89 20.50
C SER A 13 -22.34 -1.76 19.54
N TYR A 14 -21.01 -1.56 19.51
CA TYR A 14 -20.09 -2.44 18.82
C TYR A 14 -19.93 -3.70 19.65
N ALA A 15 -20.68 -4.75 19.32
CA ALA A 15 -20.37 -6.09 19.79
C ALA A 15 -19.02 -6.50 19.15
N PRO A 16 -17.97 -6.79 19.94
CA PRO A 16 -16.72 -7.25 19.38
C PRO A 16 -16.93 -8.60 18.67
N PRO A 17 -16.24 -8.84 17.53
CA PRO A 17 -16.32 -10.13 16.84
C PRO A 17 -15.90 -11.24 17.81
N ARG A 18 -16.77 -12.23 18.00
CA ARG A 18 -16.47 -13.44 18.77
C ARG A 18 -15.28 -14.14 18.09
N LEU A 19 -14.12 -14.06 18.72
CA LEU A 19 -12.96 -14.85 18.35
C LEU A 19 -13.35 -16.33 18.45
N SER A 20 -13.36 -17.02 17.31
CA SER A 20 -13.45 -18.48 17.27
C SER A 20 -12.27 -19.05 18.06
N PRO A 21 -12.49 -20.06 18.92
CA PRO A 21 -11.42 -20.65 19.70
C PRO A 21 -10.36 -21.22 18.77
N VAL A 22 -9.17 -20.62 18.78
CA VAL A 22 -7.99 -21.14 18.10
C VAL A 22 -7.63 -22.45 18.81
N ARG A 23 -7.95 -23.58 18.19
CA ARG A 23 -7.43 -24.88 18.62
C ARG A 23 -5.94 -24.93 18.27
N ILE A 24 -5.11 -24.58 19.25
CA ILE A 24 -3.68 -24.85 19.21
C ILE A 24 -3.52 -26.36 19.40
N LEU A 25 -3.24 -27.09 18.32
CA LEU A 25 -2.77 -28.47 18.41
C LEU A 25 -1.36 -28.44 19.00
N MET A 26 -1.26 -28.66 20.32
CA MET A 26 0.01 -28.98 20.97
C MET A 26 0.42 -30.37 20.51
N TYR A 27 1.48 -30.46 19.73
CA TYR A 27 2.18 -31.72 19.55
C TYR A 27 2.86 -32.09 20.88
N PRO A 28 2.72 -33.34 21.36
CA PRO A 28 3.44 -33.78 22.54
C PRO A 28 4.94 -33.72 22.26
N MET A 29 5.63 -32.79 22.92
CA MET A 29 7.08 -32.77 23.01
C MET A 29 7.50 -34.06 23.72
N GLY A 30 8.29 -34.87 23.01
CA GLY A 30 8.90 -36.08 23.56
C GLY A 30 9.65 -35.76 24.85
N THR A 31 9.36 -36.53 25.90
CA THR A 31 10.03 -36.49 27.19
C THR A 31 11.47 -36.94 27.02
N VAL A 32 12.40 -35.98 26.96
CA VAL A 32 13.83 -36.24 27.14
C VAL A 32 14.11 -36.30 28.63
N GLY A 33 14.74 -37.40 29.04
CA GLY A 33 14.80 -37.92 30.41
C GLY A 33 15.34 -36.95 31.46
N ALA A 34 14.66 -36.95 32.60
CA ALA A 34 15.16 -36.43 33.86
C ALA A 34 16.08 -37.48 34.52
N PRO A 35 17.31 -37.12 34.95
CA PRO A 35 18.10 -37.95 35.86
C PRO A 35 17.54 -37.87 37.30
N PRO A 36 17.63 -38.95 38.09
CA PRO A 36 17.19 -38.98 39.46
C PRO A 36 18.28 -38.45 40.40
N GLY A 37 17.88 -37.65 41.39
CA GLY A 37 18.71 -37.31 42.54
C GLY A 37 18.90 -35.81 42.73
N ASP A 38 18.15 -35.22 43.66
CA ASP A 38 18.69 -34.90 44.99
C ASP A 38 17.60 -34.13 45.76
N GLU A 39 16.94 -34.83 46.68
CA GLU A 39 16.04 -34.24 47.65
C GLU A 39 16.87 -33.59 48.76
N ARG A 40 17.30 -32.35 48.56
CA ARG A 40 17.84 -31.52 49.65
C ARG A 40 17.17 -30.15 49.66
N GLY A 41 16.27 -30.01 50.63
CA GLY A 41 15.59 -28.76 50.93
C GLY A 41 16.58 -27.63 51.22
N ALA A 42 16.41 -26.54 50.50
CA ALA A 42 16.98 -25.25 50.86
C ALA A 42 15.82 -24.35 51.32
N TYR A 43 15.64 -24.25 52.64
CA TYR A 43 14.87 -23.18 53.23
C TYR A 43 15.65 -21.88 53.05
N LEU A 44 15.14 -20.99 52.19
CA LEU A 44 15.63 -19.62 52.09
C LEU A 44 15.07 -18.84 53.28
N GLU A 45 15.92 -18.60 54.29
CA GLU A 45 15.68 -17.58 55.31
C GLU A 45 15.57 -16.21 54.64
N ILE A 46 14.34 -15.67 54.61
CA ILE A 46 14.09 -14.29 54.23
C ILE A 46 14.35 -13.44 55.48
N GLY A 47 15.61 -13.07 55.70
CA GLY A 47 15.95 -12.04 56.67
C GLY A 47 15.32 -10.69 56.29
N PRO A 48 15.01 -9.82 57.26
CA PRO A 48 14.40 -8.52 57.00
C PRO A 48 15.39 -7.62 56.25
N ARG A 49 15.34 -7.65 54.91
CA ARG A 49 16.06 -6.69 54.08
C ARG A 49 15.45 -5.31 54.31
N LEU A 50 16.21 -4.50 55.03
CA LEU A 50 16.11 -3.05 55.08
C LEU A 50 15.76 -2.53 53.68
N LEU A 51 14.53 -2.04 53.53
CA LEU A 51 14.08 -1.30 52.36
C LEU A 51 14.88 0.00 52.32
N LYS A 52 16.03 -0.05 51.68
CA LYS A 52 16.83 1.12 51.29
C LYS A 52 15.88 1.99 50.47
N SER A 53 15.48 3.13 51.02
CA SER A 53 14.58 4.08 50.38
C SER A 53 15.19 4.52 49.05
N SER A 54 14.68 3.91 47.97
CA SER A 54 15.05 4.18 46.59
C SER A 54 14.91 5.67 46.33
N ASN A 55 16.04 6.31 46.07
CA ASN A 55 16.16 7.73 45.80
C ASN A 55 15.25 8.08 44.61
N ARG A 56 14.36 9.06 44.80
CA ARG A 56 13.29 9.41 43.85
C ARG A 56 13.82 9.98 42.52
N ASN A 57 15.11 10.25 42.45
CA ASN A 57 15.79 10.87 41.31
C ASN A 57 16.28 9.88 40.23
N ASP A 58 16.18 8.57 40.45
CA ASP A 58 16.52 7.56 39.40
C ASP A 58 15.38 7.28 38.40
N ARG A 59 14.25 8.01 38.51
CA ARG A 59 13.12 7.89 37.56
C ARG A 59 13.39 8.47 36.17
N GLY A 60 14.59 8.99 35.92
CA GLY A 60 14.94 9.62 34.64
C GLY A 60 15.38 8.65 33.53
N ASN A 61 15.99 7.51 33.87
CA ASN A 61 16.69 6.68 32.87
C ASN A 61 16.25 5.21 32.78
N HIS A 62 15.35 4.72 33.64
CA HIS A 62 14.87 3.32 33.55
C HIS A 62 13.79 3.08 32.49
N MET A 63 13.38 4.11 31.74
CA MET A 63 12.46 3.93 30.60
C MET A 63 13.14 3.39 29.34
N ALA A 64 14.48 3.39 29.25
CA ALA A 64 15.22 2.89 28.09
C ALA A 64 15.27 1.35 28.01
N ASP A 65 15.03 0.66 29.13
CA ASP A 65 15.05 -0.81 29.23
C ASP A 65 13.65 -1.36 29.55
N ASN A 66 12.59 -0.79 28.97
CA ASN A 66 11.27 -1.39 29.11
C ASN A 66 11.18 -2.60 28.15
N PRO A 67 11.14 -3.87 28.65
CA PRO A 67 11.02 -5.05 27.79
C PRO A 67 9.64 -5.13 27.09
N TYR A 68 8.70 -4.26 27.48
CA TYR A 68 7.40 -4.05 26.84
C TYR A 68 7.33 -2.74 26.06
N GLN A 69 8.45 -2.05 25.83
CA GLN A 69 8.48 -0.95 24.88
C GLN A 69 8.16 -1.57 23.52
N ALA A 70 6.93 -1.34 23.05
CA ALA A 70 6.56 -1.73 21.71
C ALA A 70 7.62 -1.12 20.79
N PRO A 71 8.33 -1.94 19.97
CA PRO A 71 9.38 -1.46 19.10
C PRO A 71 8.82 -0.26 18.39
N ASP A 72 9.46 0.90 18.58
CA ASP A 72 8.90 2.22 18.35
C ASP A 72 7.79 2.13 17.32
N ALA A 73 6.53 2.23 17.77
CA ALA A 73 5.41 2.48 16.87
C ALA A 73 5.54 3.92 16.37
N GLU A 74 6.73 4.28 15.90
CA GLU A 74 6.99 5.31 14.94
C GLU A 74 5.87 5.17 13.91
N ASN A 75 5.25 6.29 13.58
CA ASN A 75 4.10 6.38 12.68
C ASN A 75 4.53 6.02 11.24
N ILE A 76 5.17 4.86 11.01
CA ILE A 76 5.77 4.43 9.74
C ILE A 76 4.69 3.87 8.82
N GLY A 77 3.57 4.57 8.63
CA GLY A 77 2.54 4.13 7.70
C GLY A 77 1.15 4.70 7.90
N VAL A 78 0.86 5.30 9.06
CA VAL A 78 -0.47 5.87 9.34
C VAL A 78 -0.73 7.03 8.36
N GLY A 79 -1.73 6.86 7.49
CA GLY A 79 -2.09 7.83 6.45
C GLY A 79 -1.34 7.71 5.13
N LYS A 80 -0.39 6.78 4.99
CA LYS A 80 0.24 6.46 3.70
C LYS A 80 -0.52 5.33 3.02
N PHE A 81 -0.71 5.50 1.71
CA PHE A 81 -1.38 4.52 0.88
C PHE A 81 -0.53 4.14 -0.34
N GLN A 82 -0.77 2.94 -0.84
CA GLN A 82 -0.11 2.41 -2.03
C GLN A 82 -1.13 1.73 -2.95
N TYR A 83 -0.74 1.55 -4.22
CA TYR A 83 -1.53 0.89 -5.25
C TYR A 83 -1.06 -0.53 -5.47
N SER A 84 -1.98 -1.48 -5.55
CA SER A 84 -1.66 -2.89 -5.80
C SER A 84 -1.26 -3.15 -7.25
N HIS A 85 -0.58 -4.28 -7.49
CA HIS A 85 -0.22 -4.70 -8.84
C HIS A 85 -1.45 -4.78 -9.77
N GLY A 86 -2.54 -5.40 -9.31
CA GLY A 86 -3.79 -5.49 -10.08
C GLY A 86 -4.38 -4.13 -10.41
N GLN A 87 -4.36 -3.18 -9.48
CA GLN A 87 -4.85 -1.81 -9.70
C GLN A 87 -4.05 -1.09 -10.81
N MET A 88 -2.73 -1.24 -10.81
CA MET A 88 -1.88 -0.68 -11.87
C MET A 88 -2.13 -1.33 -13.23
N MET A 89 -2.36 -2.65 -13.28
CA MET A 89 -2.67 -3.33 -14.53
C MET A 89 -4.01 -2.86 -15.10
N CYS A 90 -5.05 -2.74 -14.26
CA CYS A 90 -6.34 -2.19 -14.69
C CYS A 90 -6.21 -0.73 -15.18
N ALA A 91 -5.45 0.10 -14.46
CA ALA A 91 -5.19 1.48 -14.89
C ALA A 91 -4.46 1.55 -16.23
N THR A 92 -3.49 0.66 -16.46
CA THR A 92 -2.76 0.57 -17.74
C THR A 92 -3.68 0.21 -18.89
N PHE A 93 -4.59 -0.75 -18.67
CA PHE A 93 -5.51 -1.25 -19.68
C PHE A 93 -6.57 -0.23 -20.09
N PHE A 94 -7.21 0.43 -19.12
CA PHE A 94 -8.36 1.31 -19.40
C PHE A 94 -7.99 2.76 -19.68
N ALA A 95 -6.93 3.28 -19.05
CA ALA A 95 -6.62 4.70 -19.09
C ALA A 95 -5.37 4.98 -19.92
N SER A 96 -4.23 4.39 -19.52
CA SER A 96 -2.95 4.42 -20.26
C SER A 96 -1.80 4.00 -19.34
N ILE A 97 -0.63 3.78 -19.94
CA ILE A 97 0.65 3.68 -19.22
C ILE A 97 0.97 4.91 -18.36
N ILE A 98 0.43 6.09 -18.67
CA ILE A 98 0.66 7.33 -17.91
C ILE A 98 0.04 7.22 -16.52
N LEU A 99 -1.22 6.77 -16.44
CA LEU A 99 -1.90 6.60 -15.14
C LEU A 99 -1.18 5.55 -14.28
N ALA A 100 -0.71 4.46 -14.91
CA ALA A 100 0.11 3.47 -14.24
C ALA A 100 1.44 4.06 -13.73
N GLY A 101 2.10 4.92 -14.51
CA GLY A 101 3.29 5.66 -14.11
C GLY A 101 3.07 6.56 -12.89
N ILE A 102 1.91 7.23 -12.81
CA ILE A 102 1.52 8.04 -11.63
C ILE A 102 1.38 7.15 -10.39
N MET A 103 0.69 6.01 -10.51
CA MET A 103 0.56 5.05 -9.40
C MET A 103 1.91 4.49 -8.96
N LEU A 104 2.79 4.19 -9.92
CA LEU A 104 4.12 3.66 -9.70
C LEU A 104 5.01 4.69 -8.97
N SER A 105 4.96 5.95 -9.41
CA SER A 105 5.62 7.08 -8.75
C SER A 105 5.16 7.24 -7.29
N ARG A 106 3.85 7.19 -7.06
CA ARG A 106 3.27 7.26 -5.71
C ARG A 106 3.74 6.11 -4.83
N ASN A 107 3.80 4.90 -5.37
CA ASN A 107 4.31 3.74 -4.63
C ASN A 107 5.80 3.89 -4.25
N TRP A 108 6.64 4.39 -5.15
CA TRP A 108 8.04 4.67 -4.84
C TRP A 108 8.21 5.77 -3.79
N SER A 109 7.40 6.83 -3.88
CA SER A 109 7.36 7.89 -2.87
C SER A 109 6.95 7.35 -1.50
N THR A 110 5.94 6.49 -1.44
CA THR A 110 5.52 5.82 -0.20
C THR A 110 6.61 4.88 0.34
N ALA A 111 7.41 4.28 -0.54
CA ALA A 111 8.56 3.47 -0.17
C ALA A 111 9.80 4.28 0.28
N GLY A 112 9.76 5.62 0.20
CA GLY A 112 10.85 6.50 0.62
C GLY A 112 11.89 6.80 -0.46
N ASP A 113 11.68 6.37 -1.71
CA ASP A 113 12.62 6.59 -2.82
C ASP A 113 12.04 7.59 -3.83
N SER A 114 12.17 8.88 -3.51
CA SER A 114 11.66 9.98 -4.35
C SER A 114 12.39 10.08 -5.70
N ALA A 115 13.66 9.69 -5.76
CA ALA A 115 14.46 9.69 -6.98
C ALA A 115 13.93 8.64 -7.98
N ARG A 116 13.58 7.45 -7.51
CA ARG A 116 12.92 6.44 -8.37
C ARG A 116 11.48 6.81 -8.70
N ALA A 117 10.79 7.53 -7.83
CA ALA A 117 9.44 8.01 -8.12
C ALA A 117 9.40 8.88 -9.38
N SER A 118 10.23 9.93 -9.44
CA SER A 118 10.29 10.83 -10.61
C SER A 118 10.79 10.12 -11.87
N ARG A 119 11.83 9.27 -11.75
CA ARG A 119 12.33 8.47 -12.87
C ARG A 119 11.28 7.52 -13.44
N SER A 120 10.50 6.86 -12.58
CA SER A 120 9.47 5.92 -13.02
C SER A 120 8.35 6.63 -13.78
N LEU A 121 7.92 7.81 -13.32
CA LEU A 121 6.94 8.63 -14.03
C LEU A 121 7.46 9.10 -15.39
N ALA A 122 8.69 9.64 -15.42
CA ALA A 122 9.33 10.09 -16.66
C ALA A 122 9.48 8.95 -17.67
N THR A 123 9.85 7.75 -17.20
CA THR A 123 9.97 6.55 -18.04
C THR A 123 8.63 6.14 -18.62
N CYS A 124 7.56 6.09 -17.80
CA CYS A 124 6.22 5.77 -18.30
C CYS A 124 5.69 6.82 -19.28
N MET A 125 5.94 8.11 -19.04
CA MET A 125 5.62 9.17 -20.00
C MET A 125 6.37 9.00 -21.32
N ALA A 126 7.68 8.76 -21.27
CA ALA A 126 8.50 8.55 -22.47
C ALA A 126 8.01 7.34 -23.27
N ILE A 127 7.72 6.21 -22.61
CA ILE A 127 7.16 5.02 -23.27
C ILE A 127 5.78 5.32 -23.86
N GLY A 128 4.93 6.08 -23.16
CA GLY A 128 3.63 6.51 -23.68
C GLY A 128 3.74 7.33 -24.96
N ILE A 129 4.66 8.29 -25.00
CA ILE A 129 4.90 9.15 -26.17
C ILE A 129 5.50 8.33 -27.33
N ILE A 130 6.54 7.53 -27.07
CA ILE A 130 7.14 6.64 -28.08
C ILE A 130 6.09 5.67 -28.62
N GLY A 131 5.22 5.17 -27.74
CA GLY A 131 4.10 4.32 -28.09
C GLY A 131 3.10 4.97 -29.04
N LEU A 132 2.68 6.19 -28.73
CA LEU A 132 1.79 6.97 -29.59
C LEU A 132 2.40 7.22 -30.98
N ILE A 133 3.68 7.60 -31.03
CA ILE A 133 4.41 7.79 -32.30
C ILE A 133 4.53 6.45 -33.05
N GLY A 134 4.87 5.37 -32.34
CA GLY A 134 5.01 4.03 -32.90
C GLY A 134 3.71 3.50 -33.50
N CYS A 135 2.56 3.81 -32.88
CA CYS A 135 1.24 3.45 -33.42
C CYS A 135 0.97 4.06 -34.81
N MET A 136 1.60 5.19 -35.17
CA MET A 136 1.46 5.78 -36.51
C MET A 136 2.14 4.95 -37.62
N PHE A 137 3.07 4.06 -37.25
CA PHE A 137 3.79 3.19 -38.19
C PHE A 137 3.24 1.77 -38.26
N ILE A 138 2.30 1.39 -37.39
CA ILE A 138 1.75 0.04 -37.30
C ILE A 138 0.38 0.02 -38.02
N PRO A 139 0.05 -1.03 -38.79
CA PRO A 139 -1.27 -1.19 -39.39
C PRO A 139 -2.41 -1.03 -38.37
N GLY A 140 -3.40 -0.19 -38.71
CA GLY A 140 -4.40 0.33 -37.76
C GLY A 140 -5.23 -0.72 -37.01
N HIS A 141 -5.42 -1.92 -37.59
CA HIS A 141 -6.24 -2.97 -36.99
C HIS A 141 -5.59 -3.69 -35.79
N LEU A 142 -4.26 -3.64 -35.63
CA LEU A 142 -3.53 -4.31 -34.54
C LEU A 142 -2.82 -3.34 -33.59
N ALA A 143 -2.57 -2.10 -34.02
CA ALA A 143 -1.72 -1.15 -33.30
C ALA A 143 -2.19 -0.91 -31.84
N GLY A 144 -3.47 -0.61 -31.63
CA GLY A 144 -3.98 -0.25 -30.30
C GLY A 144 -3.92 -1.39 -29.29
N PHE A 145 -4.37 -2.58 -29.67
CA PHE A 145 -4.43 -3.72 -28.76
C PHE A 145 -3.03 -4.28 -28.45
N ALA A 146 -2.19 -4.43 -29.48
CA ALA A 146 -0.81 -4.88 -29.29
C ALA A 146 -0.02 -3.91 -28.41
N PHE A 147 -0.17 -2.60 -28.62
CA PHE A 147 0.46 -1.58 -27.78
C PHE A 147 0.03 -1.70 -26.32
N THR A 148 -1.27 -1.87 -26.06
CA THR A 148 -1.82 -2.00 -24.71
C THR A 148 -1.26 -3.22 -23.98
N ILE A 149 -1.17 -4.37 -24.67
CA ILE A 149 -0.56 -5.59 -24.12
C ILE A 149 0.91 -5.35 -23.76
N ILE A 150 1.67 -4.75 -24.67
CA ILE A 150 3.09 -4.46 -24.45
C ILE A 150 3.26 -3.57 -23.22
N CYS A 151 2.46 -2.51 -23.10
CA CYS A 151 2.47 -1.63 -21.93
C CYS A 151 2.14 -2.37 -20.63
N MET A 152 1.12 -3.23 -20.62
CA MET A 152 0.77 -4.04 -19.44
C MET A 152 1.92 -4.99 -19.05
N VAL A 153 2.55 -5.65 -20.02
CA VAL A 153 3.69 -6.54 -19.76
C VAL A 153 4.87 -5.75 -19.20
N MET A 154 5.18 -4.57 -19.75
CA MET A 154 6.24 -3.71 -19.25
C MET A 154 5.98 -3.25 -17.81
N VAL A 155 4.79 -2.73 -17.51
CA VAL A 155 4.40 -2.30 -16.16
C VAL A 155 4.46 -3.49 -15.19
N SER A 156 3.95 -4.66 -15.61
CA SER A 156 4.00 -5.87 -14.78
C SER A 156 5.42 -6.32 -14.48
N ARG A 157 6.30 -6.33 -15.48
CA ARG A 157 7.70 -6.73 -15.29
C ARG A 157 8.43 -5.73 -14.42
N TYR A 158 8.22 -4.43 -14.65
CA TYR A 158 8.80 -3.38 -13.83
C TYR A 158 8.37 -3.50 -12.37
N PHE A 159 7.07 -3.69 -12.12
CA PHE A 159 6.55 -3.90 -10.77
C PHE A 159 7.20 -5.10 -10.10
N LYS A 160 7.21 -6.26 -10.77
CA LYS A 160 7.77 -7.50 -10.21
C LYS A 160 9.27 -7.38 -9.92
N ASN A 161 10.04 -6.77 -10.81
CA ASN A 161 11.49 -6.71 -10.71
C ASN A 161 11.98 -5.65 -9.72
N HIS A 162 11.33 -4.48 -9.68
CA HIS A 162 11.84 -3.34 -8.92
C HIS A 162 11.00 -2.99 -7.69
N LEU A 163 9.67 -3.11 -7.78
CA LEU A 163 8.77 -2.58 -6.75
C LEU A 163 8.21 -3.66 -5.81
N SER A 164 8.27 -4.95 -6.18
CA SER A 164 7.70 -6.05 -5.39
C SER A 164 8.27 -6.16 -3.98
N LYS A 165 9.59 -6.04 -3.81
CA LYS A 165 10.24 -6.06 -2.49
C LYS A 165 9.87 -4.81 -1.66
N PRO A 166 10.10 -3.57 -2.12
CA PRO A 166 9.69 -2.36 -1.39
C PRO A 166 8.19 -2.32 -1.05
N TYR A 167 7.34 -2.82 -1.95
CA TYR A 167 5.89 -2.90 -1.74
C TYR A 167 5.55 -3.85 -0.58
N ARG A 168 6.14 -5.05 -0.54
CA ARG A 168 5.94 -6.00 0.55
C ARG A 168 6.46 -5.45 1.88
N ASP A 169 7.61 -4.77 1.85
CA ASP A 169 8.20 -4.16 3.05
C ASP A 169 7.32 -3.03 3.58
N SER A 170 6.82 -2.14 2.72
CA SER A 170 5.86 -1.10 3.09
C SER A 170 4.55 -1.67 3.63
N THR A 171 4.04 -2.75 3.04
CA THR A 171 2.83 -3.44 3.52
C THR A 171 3.06 -4.01 4.93
N ARG A 172 4.22 -4.61 5.19
CA ARG A 172 4.61 -5.13 6.51
C ARG A 172 4.72 -4.02 7.57
N ARG A 173 5.12 -2.81 7.16
CA ARG A 173 5.13 -1.60 8.00
C ARG A 173 3.75 -0.98 8.24
N GLY A 174 2.68 -1.58 7.71
CA GLY A 174 1.31 -1.10 7.93
C GLY A 174 0.82 -0.08 6.90
N VAL A 175 1.51 0.11 5.77
CA VAL A 175 1.01 0.94 4.66
C VAL A 175 -0.21 0.27 4.03
N ALA A 176 -1.35 0.96 4.08
CA ALA A 176 -2.62 0.46 3.53
C ALA A 176 -2.66 0.53 2.00
N VAL A 177 -3.42 -0.37 1.38
CA VAL A 177 -3.70 -0.31 -0.07
C VAL A 177 -4.92 0.59 -0.30
N HIS A 178 -4.87 1.42 -1.35
CA HIS A 178 -6.02 2.23 -1.74
C HIS A 178 -7.24 1.36 -2.09
N SER A 179 -8.45 1.88 -1.86
CA SER A 179 -9.68 1.20 -2.26
C SER A 179 -9.80 1.10 -3.78
N ASN A 180 -10.37 -0.01 -4.26
CA ASN A 180 -10.62 -0.21 -5.69
C ASN A 180 -11.56 0.85 -6.27
N TRP A 181 -12.48 1.40 -5.46
CA TRP A 181 -13.34 2.50 -5.90
C TRP A 181 -12.50 3.71 -6.29
N ARG A 182 -11.58 4.16 -5.43
CA ARG A 182 -10.73 5.32 -5.76
C ARG A 182 -9.98 5.12 -7.07
N VAL A 183 -9.47 3.91 -7.32
CA VAL A 183 -8.80 3.57 -8.58
C VAL A 183 -9.75 3.63 -9.76
N PHE A 184 -10.94 3.06 -9.64
CA PHE A 184 -11.97 3.13 -10.67
C PHE A 184 -12.37 4.58 -10.99
N GLY A 185 -12.52 5.45 -9.98
CA GLY A 185 -12.77 6.87 -10.18
C GLY A 185 -11.64 7.59 -10.94
N MET A 186 -10.37 7.26 -10.67
CA MET A 186 -9.25 7.81 -11.43
C MET A 186 -9.22 7.32 -12.88
N ILE A 187 -9.56 6.05 -13.13
CA ILE A 187 -9.68 5.50 -14.47
C ILE A 187 -10.78 6.25 -15.24
N LEU A 188 -11.95 6.43 -14.63
CA LEU A 188 -13.07 7.16 -15.23
C LEU A 188 -12.70 8.61 -15.55
N LEU A 189 -12.01 9.30 -14.63
CA LEU A 189 -11.55 10.67 -14.86
C LEU A 189 -10.55 10.75 -16.02
N CYS A 190 -9.60 9.80 -16.09
CA CYS A 190 -8.63 9.77 -17.17
C CYS A 190 -9.29 9.47 -18.53
N LEU A 191 -10.26 8.54 -18.55
CA LEU A 191 -11.03 8.21 -19.74
C LEU A 191 -11.86 9.42 -20.22
N LEU A 192 -12.48 10.17 -19.29
CA LEU A 192 -13.18 11.41 -19.60
C LEU A 192 -12.27 12.45 -20.26
N ILE A 193 -11.04 12.62 -19.76
CA ILE A 193 -10.04 13.52 -20.36
C ILE A 193 -9.68 13.06 -21.78
N ILE A 194 -9.45 11.76 -21.98
CA ILE A 194 -9.14 11.19 -23.30
C ILE A 194 -10.30 11.44 -24.27
N PHE A 195 -11.54 11.19 -23.85
CA PHE A 195 -12.73 11.49 -24.67
C PHE A 195 -12.84 12.98 -24.99
N ALA A 196 -12.61 13.86 -24.02
CA ALA A 196 -12.66 15.30 -24.25
C ALA A 196 -11.60 15.77 -25.26
N VAL A 197 -10.37 15.25 -25.16
CA VAL A 197 -9.29 15.55 -26.12
C VAL A 197 -9.60 14.98 -27.50
N ALA A 198 -10.03 13.72 -27.60
CA ALA A 198 -10.37 13.08 -28.86
C ALA A 198 -11.53 13.81 -29.57
N PHE A 199 -12.58 14.15 -28.83
CA PHE A 199 -13.72 14.92 -29.34
C PHE A 199 -13.29 16.32 -29.76
N GLY A 200 -12.47 17.00 -28.96
CA GLY A 200 -11.93 18.32 -29.30
C GLY A 200 -11.11 18.32 -30.59
N ILE A 201 -10.27 17.30 -30.80
CA ILE A 201 -9.50 17.12 -32.04
C ILE A 201 -10.43 16.87 -33.22
N ALA A 202 -11.37 15.93 -33.09
CA ALA A 202 -12.31 15.59 -34.17
C ALA A 202 -13.17 16.79 -34.56
N PHE A 203 -13.74 17.49 -33.58
CA PHE A 203 -14.54 18.70 -33.78
C PHE A 203 -13.73 19.82 -34.45
N SER A 204 -12.47 20.02 -34.03
CA SER A 204 -11.60 21.03 -34.67
C SER A 204 -11.24 20.67 -36.11
N ALA A 205 -11.03 19.38 -36.39
CA ALA A 205 -10.73 18.91 -37.74
C ALA A 205 -11.92 19.15 -38.70
N GLU A 206 -13.15 18.86 -38.23
CA GLU A 206 -14.38 19.12 -38.98
C GLU A 206 -14.56 20.62 -39.26
N MET A 207 -14.33 21.48 -38.26
CA MET A 207 -14.40 22.94 -38.42
C MET A 207 -13.39 23.50 -39.42
N LEU A 208 -12.26 22.82 -39.62
CA LEU A 208 -11.23 23.18 -40.61
C LEU A 208 -11.50 22.59 -42.00
N GLY A 209 -12.60 21.84 -42.18
CA GLY A 209 -12.91 21.15 -43.43
C GLY A 209 -11.97 19.99 -43.76
N MET A 210 -11.19 19.51 -42.78
CA MET A 210 -10.37 18.32 -42.94
C MET A 210 -11.28 17.10 -42.81
N SER A 211 -11.56 16.43 -43.92
CA SER A 211 -12.22 15.12 -43.88
C SER A 211 -11.28 14.12 -43.20
N ILE A 212 -11.75 13.51 -42.12
CA ILE A 212 -11.03 12.41 -41.46
C ILE A 212 -11.18 11.22 -42.40
N PRO A 213 -10.09 10.67 -42.97
CA PRO A 213 -10.18 9.47 -43.80
C PRO A 213 -10.72 8.32 -42.95
N GLU A 214 -11.78 7.66 -43.45
CA GLU A 214 -12.40 6.49 -42.83
C GLU A 214 -11.44 5.29 -42.73
#